data_AF-A0A285TYR0-F1
#
_entry.id   AF-A0A285TYR0-F1
#
_cell.length_a   1.000
_cell.length_b   1.000
_cell.length_c   1.000
_cell.angle_alpha   90.00
_cell.angle_beta   90.00
_cell.angle_gamma   90.00
#
_symmetry.space_group_name_H-M   'P 1'
#
loop_
_entity.id
_entity.type
_entity.pdbx_description
1 polymer ?
#
loop_
_entity_poly.entity_id
_entity_poly.type
_entity_poly.pdbx_seq_one_letter_code
_entity_poly.pdbx_strand_id
1 'polypeptide(L)'
;MSDYLHEIVEFERHLLKFLQAHQEELQSLYKQSSDVWIGKEAVYRLYDQSFKVYNIQKWSQDVPELLEQVSKEPFHPILREMIRNGTNQTFETAYNSMWYTKAKPIVDLFLHLRFYVEVALDEIQKTDKKRFGSPSWYLLLYLWNMQYRETT
;
A
#
# COMPACT_ATOMS: atom_id res chain seq x y z
N MET A 1 -10.89 22.32 20.95
CA MET A 1 -10.09 21.47 20.04
C MET A 1 -10.83 20.14 19.98
N SER A 2 -11.43 19.80 18.83
CA SER A 2 -12.41 18.70 18.69
C SER A 2 -11.80 17.34 19.08
N ASP A 3 -12.60 16.44 19.66
CA ASP A 3 -12.23 15.06 20.01
C ASP A 3 -11.57 14.32 18.82
N TYR A 4 -11.97 14.67 17.59
CA TYR A 4 -11.40 14.12 16.35
C TYR A 4 -9.92 14.49 16.14
N LEU A 5 -9.52 15.71 16.50
CA LEU A 5 -8.11 16.10 16.38
C LEU A 5 -7.24 15.31 17.37
N HIS A 6 -7.78 15.02 18.55
CA HIS A 6 -7.09 14.20 19.53
C HIS A 6 -6.93 12.76 19.03
N GLU A 7 -7.97 12.19 18.42
CA GLU A 7 -7.93 10.87 17.78
C GLU A 7 -6.86 10.78 16.69
N ILE A 8 -6.80 11.75 15.77
CA ILE A 8 -5.77 11.78 14.71
C ILE A 8 -4.37 11.81 15.31
N VAL A 9 -4.12 12.67 16.30
CA VAL A 9 -2.79 12.80 16.91
C VAL A 9 -2.37 11.51 17.64
N GLU A 10 -3.30 10.82 18.30
CA GLU A 10 -2.99 9.51 18.88
C GLU A 10 -2.74 8.45 17.82
N PHE A 11 -3.52 8.45 16.74
CA PHE A 11 -3.31 7.55 15.61
C PHE A 11 -1.95 7.79 14.94
N GLU A 12 -1.54 9.04 14.74
CA GLU A 12 -0.23 9.39 14.19
C GLU A 12 0.91 8.81 15.04
N ARG A 13 0.83 8.98 16.37
CA ARG A 13 1.82 8.42 17.30
C ARG A 13 1.84 6.90 17.24
N HIS A 14 0.67 6.28 17.18
CA HIS A 14 0.55 4.83 17.10
C HIS A 14 1.14 4.28 15.80
N LEU A 15 0.77 4.88 14.66
CA LEU A 15 1.28 4.54 13.34
C LEU A 15 2.80 4.66 13.31
N LEU A 16 3.39 5.77 13.79
CA LEU A 16 4.84 5.92 13.81
C LEU A 16 5.54 4.81 14.60
N LYS A 17 5.04 4.50 15.80
CA LYS A 17 5.58 3.41 16.63
C LYS A 17 5.46 2.06 15.94
N PHE A 18 4.33 1.80 15.29
CA PHE A 18 4.11 0.57 14.54
C PHE A 18 5.12 0.45 13.39
N LEU A 19 5.28 1.50 12.58
CA LEU A 19 6.19 1.52 11.44
C LEU A 19 7.65 1.32 11.90
N GLN A 20 8.05 1.94 13.00
CA GLN A 20 9.38 1.73 13.60
C GLN A 20 9.56 0.29 14.10
N ALA A 21 8.56 -0.29 14.75
CA ALA A 21 8.63 -1.66 15.25
C ALA A 21 8.72 -2.71 14.13
N HIS A 22 8.12 -2.44 12.96
CA HIS A 22 8.10 -3.36 11.81
C HIS A 22 9.03 -2.88 10.68
N GLN A 23 10.02 -2.04 10.98
CA GLN A 23 10.91 -1.47 9.97
C GLN A 23 11.62 -2.57 9.15
N GLU A 24 12.11 -3.63 9.80
CA GLU A 24 12.80 -4.72 9.11
C GLU A 24 11.89 -5.49 8.14
N GLU A 25 10.63 -5.70 8.53
CA GLU A 25 9.62 -6.33 7.67
C GLU A 25 9.29 -5.45 6.46
N LEU A 26 9.10 -4.15 6.68
CA LEU A 26 8.90 -3.17 5.61
C LEU A 26 10.11 -3.12 4.65
N GLN A 27 11.33 -3.17 5.17
CA GLN A 27 12.55 -3.24 4.36
C GLN A 27 12.61 -4.53 3.54
N SER A 28 12.23 -5.66 4.13
CA SER A 28 12.13 -6.94 3.44
C SER A 28 11.11 -6.88 2.30
N LEU A 29 9.91 -6.38 2.56
CA LEU A 29 8.86 -6.19 1.55
C LEU A 29 9.34 -5.27 0.42
N TYR A 30 9.99 -4.14 0.76
CA TYR A 30 10.54 -3.22 -0.24
C TYR A 30 11.62 -3.88 -1.11
N LYS A 31 12.54 -4.63 -0.49
CA LYS A 31 13.60 -5.36 -1.18
C LYS A 31 13.03 -6.41 -2.12
N GLN A 32 12.05 -7.19 -1.66
CA GLN A 32 11.33 -8.17 -2.49
C GLN A 32 10.66 -7.49 -3.69
N SER A 33 9.98 -6.36 -3.47
CA SER A 33 9.35 -5.60 -4.56
C SER A 33 10.35 -5.10 -5.60
N SER A 34 11.63 -4.96 -5.24
CA SER A 34 12.73 -4.51 -6.11
C SER A 34 13.51 -5.67 -6.73
N ASP A 35 13.20 -6.91 -6.35
CA ASP A 35 13.73 -8.10 -7.00
C ASP A 35 13.28 -8.17 -8.47
N VAL A 36 14.12 -8.75 -9.33
CA VAL A 36 13.85 -8.85 -10.76
C VAL A 36 12.53 -9.60 -11.02
N TRP A 37 12.28 -10.68 -10.27
CA TRP A 37 11.16 -11.60 -10.45
C TRP A 37 9.83 -11.05 -9.94
N ILE A 38 9.85 -10.06 -9.07
CA ILE A 38 8.65 -9.42 -8.52
C ILE A 38 8.47 -8.03 -9.15
N GLY A 39 9.44 -7.14 -9.01
CA GLY A 39 9.30 -5.75 -9.45
C GLY A 39 9.36 -5.55 -10.95
N LYS A 40 10.47 -5.97 -11.56
CA LYS A 40 10.70 -5.74 -12.99
C LYS A 40 9.74 -6.60 -13.82
N GLU A 41 9.56 -7.86 -13.44
CA GLU A 41 8.59 -8.75 -14.10
C GLU A 41 7.15 -8.24 -13.99
N ALA A 42 6.67 -7.75 -12.83
CA ALA A 42 5.30 -7.25 -12.68
C ALA A 42 4.88 -6.29 -13.80
N VAL A 43 5.73 -5.30 -14.09
CA VAL A 43 5.40 -4.22 -15.00
C VAL A 43 5.52 -4.68 -16.45
N TYR A 44 6.61 -5.31 -16.86
CA TYR A 44 6.74 -5.69 -18.28
C TYR A 44 5.82 -6.85 -18.66
N ARG A 45 5.47 -7.75 -17.72
CA ARG A 45 4.56 -8.88 -17.99
C ARG A 45 3.15 -8.42 -18.34
N LEU A 46 2.75 -7.22 -17.90
CA LEU A 46 1.53 -6.56 -18.37
C LEU A 46 1.59 -6.27 -19.88
N TYR A 47 2.72 -5.75 -20.36
CA TYR A 47 2.91 -5.45 -21.79
C TYR A 47 3.13 -6.71 -22.64
N ASP A 48 3.83 -7.69 -22.08
CA ASP A 48 4.11 -9.01 -22.67
C ASP A 48 2.88 -9.94 -22.72
N GLN A 49 1.75 -9.51 -22.17
CA GLN A 49 0.52 -10.29 -22.03
C GLN A 49 0.71 -11.67 -21.37
N SER A 50 1.59 -11.71 -20.38
CA SER A 50 2.01 -12.96 -19.76
C SER A 50 1.26 -13.21 -18.46
N PHE A 51 0.61 -14.38 -18.34
CA PHE A 51 -0.12 -14.80 -17.14
C PHE A 51 0.72 -14.76 -15.85
N LYS A 52 2.06 -14.72 -15.97
CA LYS A 52 2.98 -14.55 -14.84
C LYS A 52 2.76 -13.24 -14.06
N VAL A 53 2.09 -12.24 -14.64
CA VAL A 53 1.68 -11.03 -13.91
C VAL A 53 0.85 -11.36 -12.66
N TYR A 54 0.11 -12.48 -12.65
CA TYR A 54 -0.71 -12.91 -11.51
C TYR A 54 0.12 -13.36 -10.31
N ASN A 55 1.43 -13.63 -10.47
CA ASN A 55 2.29 -14.06 -9.38
C ASN A 55 2.57 -12.95 -8.36
N ILE A 56 2.45 -11.68 -8.76
CA ILE A 56 2.76 -10.54 -7.88
C ILE A 56 1.68 -10.33 -6.81
N GLN A 57 0.51 -10.96 -6.98
CA GLN A 57 -0.60 -10.87 -6.05
C GLN A 57 -0.23 -11.32 -4.64
N LYS A 58 0.65 -12.32 -4.50
CA LYS A 58 1.13 -12.78 -3.19
C LYS A 58 1.80 -11.64 -2.42
N TRP A 59 2.77 -10.97 -3.06
CA TRP A 59 3.42 -9.80 -2.45
C TRP A 59 2.42 -8.68 -2.15
N SER A 60 1.45 -8.46 -3.05
CA SER A 60 0.38 -7.47 -2.85
C SER A 60 -0.63 -7.83 -1.75
N GLN A 61 -0.62 -9.05 -1.23
CA GLN A 61 -1.41 -9.47 -0.06
C GLN A 61 -0.62 -9.25 1.24
N ASP A 62 0.68 -9.55 1.22
CA ASP A 62 1.55 -9.44 2.39
C ASP A 62 1.60 -7.99 2.95
N VAL A 63 1.55 -6.96 2.08
CA VAL A 63 1.60 -5.55 2.53
C VAL A 63 0.32 -5.13 3.29
N PRO A 64 -0.91 -5.27 2.74
CA PRO A 64 -2.13 -5.03 3.51
C PRO A 64 -2.20 -5.86 4.80
N GLU A 65 -1.84 -7.13 4.77
CA GLU A 65 -1.87 -8.00 5.97
C GLU A 65 -0.97 -7.48 7.10
N LEU A 66 0.19 -6.91 6.78
CA LEU A 66 1.03 -6.24 7.76
C LEU A 66 0.37 -4.95 8.26
N LEU A 67 -0.10 -4.10 7.35
CA LEU A 67 -0.66 -2.79 7.70
C LEU A 67 -1.99 -2.89 8.48
N GLU A 68 -2.81 -3.93 8.27
CA GLU A 68 -4.03 -4.16 9.04
C GLU A 68 -3.77 -4.30 10.55
N GLN A 69 -2.55 -4.62 10.95
CA GLN A 69 -2.17 -4.71 12.36
C GLN A 69 -2.03 -3.35 13.06
N VAL A 70 -1.95 -2.24 12.30
CA VAL A 70 -1.90 -0.87 12.84
C VAL A 70 -3.20 -0.52 13.57
N SER A 71 -4.35 -0.90 13.01
CA SER A 71 -5.64 -0.48 13.56
C SER A 71 -6.76 -1.38 13.11
N LYS A 72 -7.79 -1.47 13.97
CA LYS A 72 -9.07 -2.12 13.64
C LYS A 72 -9.92 -1.29 12.68
N GLU A 73 -9.59 0.00 12.52
CA GLU A 73 -10.24 0.84 11.53
C GLU A 73 -9.97 0.29 10.13
N PRO A 74 -10.99 0.21 9.27
CA PRO A 74 -10.80 -0.33 7.94
C PRO A 74 -9.94 0.60 7.09
N PHE A 75 -9.26 0.03 6.10
CA PHE A 75 -8.62 0.85 5.08
C PHE A 75 -9.61 1.74 4.34
N HIS A 76 -9.08 2.81 3.77
CA HIS A 76 -9.78 3.74 2.90
C HIS A 76 -10.52 2.99 1.79
N PRO A 77 -11.76 3.40 1.43
CA PRO A 77 -12.57 2.69 0.46
C PRO A 77 -11.87 2.41 -0.88
N ILE A 78 -11.08 3.37 -1.38
CA ILE A 78 -10.29 3.20 -2.62
C ILE A 78 -9.26 2.09 -2.47
N LEU A 79 -8.49 2.04 -1.38
CA LEU A 79 -7.49 1.00 -1.18
C LEU A 79 -8.15 -0.38 -1.07
N ARG A 80 -9.28 -0.48 -0.36
CA ARG A 80 -10.04 -1.74 -0.27
C ARG A 80 -10.52 -2.22 -1.64
N GLU A 81 -10.98 -1.30 -2.49
CA GLU A 81 -11.38 -1.64 -3.86
C GLU A 81 -10.18 -2.10 -4.69
N MET A 82 -9.04 -1.44 -4.57
CA MET A 82 -7.80 -1.86 -5.24
C MET A 82 -7.36 -3.24 -4.78
N ILE A 83 -7.37 -3.53 -3.47
CA ILE A 83 -7.05 -4.85 -2.91
C ILE A 83 -8.00 -5.92 -3.49
N ARG A 84 -9.31 -5.65 -3.48
CA ARG A 84 -10.34 -6.57 -4.00
C ARG A 84 -10.11 -6.91 -5.48
N ASN A 85 -9.73 -5.91 -6.29
CA ASN A 85 -9.56 -6.08 -7.73
C ASN A 85 -8.16 -6.57 -8.12
N GLY A 86 -7.15 -6.33 -7.28
CA GLY A 86 -5.74 -6.61 -7.56
C GLY A 86 -5.17 -7.85 -6.86
N THR A 87 -5.94 -8.54 -6.02
CA THR A 87 -5.56 -9.79 -5.34
C THR A 87 -6.59 -10.89 -5.55
N ASN A 88 -6.21 -12.15 -5.27
CA ASN A 88 -7.06 -13.33 -5.41
C ASN A 88 -7.72 -13.53 -6.78
N GLN A 89 -7.16 -12.92 -7.82
CA GLN A 89 -7.57 -13.12 -9.20
C GLN A 89 -6.99 -14.43 -9.73
N THR A 90 -7.82 -15.19 -10.44
CA THR A 90 -7.41 -16.42 -11.12
C THR A 90 -7.28 -16.14 -12.61
N PHE A 91 -6.19 -16.59 -13.22
CA PHE A 91 -6.02 -16.46 -14.66
C PHE A 91 -6.92 -17.45 -15.40
N GLU A 92 -7.62 -16.95 -16.42
CA GLU A 92 -8.36 -17.76 -17.39
C GLU A 92 -7.87 -17.42 -18.79
N THR A 93 -7.69 -18.42 -19.67
CA THR A 93 -7.24 -18.18 -21.05
C THR A 93 -8.17 -17.23 -21.81
N ALA A 94 -9.45 -17.22 -21.49
CA ALA A 94 -10.44 -16.29 -22.05
C ALA A 94 -10.11 -14.82 -21.76
N TYR A 95 -9.34 -14.53 -20.71
CA TYR A 95 -8.96 -13.17 -20.33
C TYR A 95 -7.93 -12.55 -21.28
N ASN A 96 -7.27 -13.34 -22.14
CA ASN A 96 -6.34 -12.81 -23.13
C ASN A 96 -7.01 -11.79 -24.07
N SER A 97 -8.30 -11.97 -24.41
CA SER A 97 -9.05 -11.00 -25.23
C SER A 97 -9.37 -9.68 -24.51
N MET A 98 -9.26 -9.66 -23.18
CA MET A 98 -9.48 -8.50 -22.30
C MET A 98 -8.27 -8.25 -21.42
N TRP A 99 -7.06 -8.57 -21.92
CA TRP A 99 -5.86 -8.70 -21.12
C TRP A 99 -5.61 -7.47 -20.24
N TYR A 100 -5.60 -6.28 -20.85
CA TYR A 100 -5.35 -5.03 -20.15
C TYR A 100 -6.34 -4.80 -19.00
N THR A 101 -7.63 -5.00 -19.25
CA THR A 101 -8.68 -4.81 -18.23
C THR A 101 -8.52 -5.77 -17.05
N LYS A 102 -8.07 -7.01 -17.29
CA LYS A 102 -7.92 -8.04 -16.26
C LYS A 102 -6.61 -7.95 -15.49
N ALA A 103 -5.50 -7.62 -16.17
CA ALA A 103 -4.18 -7.58 -15.55
C ALA A 103 -3.84 -6.22 -14.94
N LYS A 104 -4.37 -5.10 -15.46
CA LYS A 104 -4.04 -3.75 -14.97
C LYS A 104 -4.31 -3.57 -13.46
N PRO A 105 -5.46 -4.01 -12.89
CA PRO A 105 -5.70 -3.83 -11.45
C PRO A 105 -4.67 -4.52 -10.55
N ILE A 106 -4.12 -5.66 -10.98
CA ILE A 106 -3.08 -6.40 -10.26
C ILE A 106 -1.79 -5.57 -10.19
N VAL A 107 -1.37 -4.99 -11.32
CA VAL A 107 -0.16 -4.15 -11.40
C VAL A 107 -0.36 -2.80 -10.70
N ASP A 108 -1.53 -2.18 -10.86
CA ASP A 108 -1.83 -0.91 -10.19
C ASP A 108 -1.72 -1.06 -8.68
N LEU A 109 -2.34 -2.11 -8.10
CA LEU A 109 -2.25 -2.37 -6.67
C LEU A 109 -0.80 -2.57 -6.22
N PHE A 110 -0.03 -3.41 -6.95
CA PHE A 110 1.38 -3.64 -6.66
C PHE A 110 2.18 -2.33 -6.57
N LEU A 111 2.01 -1.46 -7.56
CA LEU A 111 2.75 -0.19 -7.63
C LEU A 111 2.37 0.76 -6.49
N HIS A 112 1.08 0.84 -6.13
CA HIS A 112 0.63 1.67 -5.02
C HIS A 112 1.17 1.15 -3.68
N LEU A 113 1.04 -0.15 -3.42
CA LEU A 113 1.56 -0.77 -2.20
C LEU A 113 3.09 -0.60 -2.08
N ARG A 114 3.83 -0.78 -3.18
CA ARG A 114 5.28 -0.54 -3.20
C ARG A 114 5.59 0.90 -2.81
N PHE A 115 4.87 1.86 -3.38
CA PHE A 115 5.06 3.27 -3.08
C PHE A 115 4.72 3.58 -1.61
N TYR A 116 3.67 3.00 -1.04
CA TYR A 116 3.35 3.17 0.38
C TYR A 116 4.43 2.61 1.30
N VAL A 117 4.99 1.45 0.99
CA VAL A 117 6.12 0.89 1.75
C VAL A 117 7.35 1.80 1.65
N GLU A 118 7.65 2.34 0.46
CA GLU A 118 8.74 3.30 0.27
C GLU A 118 8.55 4.55 1.14
N VAL A 119 7.36 5.15 1.10
CA VAL A 119 7.01 6.33 1.88
C VAL A 119 7.08 6.03 3.38
N ALA A 120 6.59 4.88 3.83
CA ALA A 120 6.70 4.46 5.23
C ALA A 120 8.15 4.38 5.69
N LEU A 121 9.04 3.78 4.89
CA LEU A 121 10.47 3.68 5.20
C LEU A 121 11.16 5.05 5.25
N ASP A 122 10.86 5.95 4.32
CA ASP A 122 11.37 7.33 4.32
C ASP A 122 10.87 8.11 5.55
N GLU A 123 9.58 7.98 5.89
CA GLU A 123 9.00 8.65 7.04
C GLU A 123 9.61 8.19 8.37
N ILE A 124 9.99 6.92 8.52
CA ILE A 124 10.68 6.43 9.73
C ILE A 124 12.00 7.18 9.98
N GLN A 125 12.72 7.57 8.92
CA GLN A 125 14.04 8.23 9.04
C GLN A 125 13.96 9.74 9.36
N LYS A 126 12.79 10.36 9.20
CA LYS A 126 12.62 11.80 9.41
C LYS A 126 12.58 12.19 10.89
N THR A 127 12.84 13.45 11.19
CA THR A 127 12.54 14.02 12.52
C THR A 127 11.07 14.41 12.61
N ASP A 128 10.50 14.41 13.81
CA ASP A 128 9.09 14.75 14.04
C ASP A 128 8.67 16.08 13.41
N LYS A 129 9.53 17.11 13.51
CA LYS A 129 9.29 18.44 12.93
C LYS A 129 9.19 18.45 11.40
N LYS A 130 9.77 17.46 10.71
CA LYS A 130 9.75 17.33 9.25
C LYS A 130 8.70 16.33 8.76
N ARG A 131 8.26 15.43 9.64
CA ARG A 131 7.30 14.35 9.36
C ARG A 131 5.87 14.86 9.41
N PHE A 132 5.43 15.31 10.59
CA PHE A 132 4.02 15.62 10.83
C PHE A 132 3.57 16.81 9.99
N GLY A 133 2.44 16.65 9.32
CA GLY A 133 1.89 17.64 8.40
C GLY A 133 2.50 17.64 6.98
N SER A 134 3.44 16.74 6.67
CA SER A 134 3.97 16.59 5.32
C SER A 134 2.99 15.81 4.41
N PRO A 135 3.00 16.03 3.07
CA PRO A 135 2.18 15.26 2.14
C PRO A 135 2.42 13.74 2.23
N SER A 136 3.67 13.33 2.43
CA SER A 136 4.06 11.93 2.61
C SER A 136 3.46 11.33 3.89
N TRP A 137 3.44 12.07 4.99
CA TRP A 137 2.80 11.62 6.22
C TRP A 137 1.28 11.54 6.06
N TYR A 138 0.66 12.55 5.45
CA TYR A 138 -0.77 12.50 5.15
C TYR A 138 -1.13 11.28 4.32
N LEU A 139 -0.36 10.97 3.27
CA LEU A 139 -0.59 9.78 2.44
C LEU A 139 -0.76 8.50 3.26
N LEU A 140 0.06 8.30 4.30
CA LEU A 140 -0.03 7.15 5.18
C LEU A 140 -1.30 7.19 6.03
N LEU A 141 -1.67 8.34 6.58
CA LEU A 141 -2.90 8.49 7.35
C LEU A 141 -4.17 8.27 6.50
N TYR A 142 -4.12 8.70 5.23
CA TYR A 142 -5.19 8.49 4.27
C TYR A 142 -5.48 7.01 4.03
N LEU A 143 -4.51 6.09 4.27
CA LEU A 143 -4.77 4.65 4.17
C LEU A 143 -5.87 4.18 5.13
N TRP A 144 -6.08 4.87 6.26
CA TRP A 144 -7.15 4.58 7.24
C TRP A 144 -8.22 5.67 7.31
N ASN A 145 -8.34 6.54 6.29
CA ASN A 145 -9.28 7.66 6.29
C ASN A 145 -9.08 8.64 7.48
N MET A 146 -7.88 8.67 8.05
CA MET A 146 -7.48 9.53 9.18
C MET A 146 -6.95 10.87 8.66
N GLN A 147 -7.83 11.69 8.09
CA GLN A 147 -7.44 12.97 7.49
C GLN A 147 -7.78 14.14 8.40
N TYR A 148 -6.94 15.17 8.42
CA TYR A 148 -7.30 16.45 9.02
C TYR A 148 -8.42 17.08 8.19
N ARG A 149 -9.66 16.89 8.62
CA ARG A 149 -10.82 17.55 8.01
C ARG A 149 -10.88 18.96 8.54
N GLU A 150 -10.77 19.95 7.66
CA GLU A 150 -11.36 21.25 7.96
C GLU A 150 -12.87 21.03 8.01
N THR A 151 -13.46 21.22 9.19
CA THR A 151 -14.92 21.31 9.32
C THR A 151 -15.34 22.58 8.58
N THR A 152 -15.66 22.46 7.29
CA THR A 152 -16.43 23.47 6.55
C THR A 152 -17.90 23.38 6.92
#